data_AF-A0A645GRZ8-F1
#
_entry.id   AF-A0A645GRZ8-F1
#
_cell.length_a   1.000
_cell.length_b   1.000
_cell.length_c   1.000
_cell.angle_alpha   90.00
_cell.angle_beta   90.00
_cell.angle_gamma   90.00
#
_symmetry.space_group_name_H-M   'P 1'
#
loop_
_entity.id
_entity.type
_entity.pdbx_description
1 polymer ?
#
loop_
_entity_poly.entity_id
_entity_poly.type
_entity_poly.pdbx_seq_one_letter_code
_entity_poly.pdbx_strand_id
1 'polypeptide(L)'
;MSLCGFYDKEELKMFELLTSISKIGPKVGLGILSFASPKQIGAYILSEDIAKLSKAPGVGKKTAERIVLELKDKIDKNNVEFEATLLANQPVAVSQDEAVDALVALGYSLQESKDAVQKCKKDKLNTEDIIKKSLSYLMSKSLR
;
A
#
# COMPACT_ATOMS: atom_id res chain seq x y z
N MET A 1 -10.81 -25.59 18.48
CA MET A 1 -11.29 -24.77 17.36
C MET A 1 -11.37 -23.34 17.83
N SER A 2 -10.72 -22.42 17.14
CA SER A 2 -10.78 -20.98 17.46
C SER A 2 -11.42 -20.27 16.27
N LEU A 3 -12.45 -19.48 16.53
CA LEU A 3 -13.05 -18.61 15.54
C LEU A 3 -12.35 -17.25 15.60
N CYS A 4 -11.85 -16.76 14.47
CA CYS A 4 -11.30 -15.41 14.34
C CYS A 4 -12.26 -14.59 13.50
N GLY A 5 -12.80 -13.51 14.07
CA GLY A 5 -13.65 -12.56 13.36
C GLY A 5 -12.82 -11.40 12.82
N PHE A 6 -13.14 -10.96 11.62
CA PHE A 6 -12.56 -9.80 10.95
C PHE A 6 -13.67 -8.84 10.57
N TYR A 7 -13.40 -7.55 10.62
CA TYR A 7 -14.39 -6.55 10.26
C TYR A 7 -14.50 -6.44 8.73
N ASP A 8 -13.36 -6.45 8.05
CA ASP A 8 -13.28 -6.38 6.58
C ASP A 8 -12.70 -7.64 5.94
N LYS A 9 -13.06 -7.84 4.67
CA LYS A 9 -12.53 -8.93 3.83
C LYS A 9 -11.03 -8.79 3.57
N GLU A 10 -10.51 -7.56 3.63
CA GLU A 10 -9.08 -7.25 3.47
C GLU A 10 -8.27 -7.75 4.67
N GLU A 11 -8.79 -7.59 5.89
CA GLU A 11 -8.17 -8.13 7.10
C GLU A 11 -8.13 -9.66 7.07
N LEU A 12 -9.22 -10.29 6.61
CA LEU A 12 -9.29 -11.74 6.45
C LEU A 12 -8.23 -12.25 5.47
N LYS A 13 -8.12 -11.64 4.28
CA LYS A 13 -7.10 -12.01 3.29
C LYS A 13 -5.69 -11.85 3.86
N MET A 14 -5.43 -10.77 4.58
CA MET A 14 -4.12 -10.52 5.17
C MET A 14 -3.80 -11.52 6.28
N PHE A 15 -4.78 -11.88 7.10
CA PHE A 15 -4.64 -12.91 8.11
C PHE A 15 -4.31 -14.28 7.51
N GLU A 16 -5.00 -14.67 6.43
CA GLU A 16 -4.72 -15.91 5.70
C GLU A 16 -3.31 -15.91 5.13
N LEU A 17 -2.87 -14.79 4.54
CA LEU A 17 -1.51 -14.62 4.04
C LEU A 17 -0.46 -14.78 5.15
N LEU A 18 -0.67 -14.12 6.30
CA LEU A 18 0.22 -14.21 7.46
C LEU A 18 0.27 -15.64 8.03
N THR A 19 -0.89 -16.28 8.24
CA THR A 19 -0.96 -17.64 8.80
C THR A 19 -0.52 -18.73 7.83
N SER A 20 -0.43 -18.43 6.53
CA SER A 20 0.18 -19.31 5.53
C SER A 20 1.70 -19.44 5.71
N ILE A 21 2.34 -18.55 6.47
CA ILE A 21 3.79 -18.55 6.71
C ILE A 21 4.14 -19.52 7.84
N SER A 22 5.19 -20.29 7.63
CA SER A 22 5.68 -21.24 8.63
C SER A 22 6.11 -20.52 9.92
N LYS A 23 5.60 -21.00 11.07
CA LYS A 23 5.72 -20.42 12.44
C LYS A 23 4.78 -19.27 12.78
N ILE A 24 3.89 -18.84 11.90
CA ILE A 24 2.86 -17.85 12.25
C ILE A 24 1.57 -18.57 12.59
N GLY A 25 1.28 -18.66 13.89
CA GLY A 25 0.01 -19.19 14.38
C GLY A 25 -1.08 -18.11 14.39
N PRO A 26 -2.35 -18.51 14.57
CA PRO A 26 -3.50 -17.59 14.59
C PRO A 26 -3.38 -16.50 15.67
N LYS A 27 -2.75 -16.81 16.81
CA LYS A 27 -2.51 -15.84 17.89
C LYS A 27 -1.53 -14.73 17.47
N VAL A 28 -0.51 -15.08 16.70
CA VAL A 28 0.49 -14.11 16.21
C VAL A 28 -0.08 -13.32 15.04
N GLY A 29 -0.76 -13.98 14.09
CA GLY A 29 -1.44 -13.30 12.98
C GLY A 29 -2.45 -12.24 13.46
N LEU A 30 -3.23 -12.57 14.49
CA LEU A 30 -4.16 -11.61 15.10
C LEU A 30 -3.43 -10.49 15.85
N GLY A 31 -2.33 -10.80 16.53
CA GLY A 31 -1.48 -9.80 17.19
C GLY A 31 -0.85 -8.81 16.22
N ILE A 32 -0.49 -9.26 15.01
CA ILE A 32 0.02 -8.40 13.94
C ILE A 32 -1.07 -7.46 13.42
N LEU A 33 -2.26 -7.99 13.12
CA LEU A 33 -3.41 -7.18 12.68
C LEU A 33 -3.91 -6.21 13.76
N SER A 34 -3.72 -6.55 15.04
CA SER A 34 -4.02 -5.64 16.15
C SER A 34 -2.96 -4.55 16.34
N PHE A 35 -1.74 -4.74 15.82
CA PHE A 35 -0.65 -3.77 15.93
C PHE A 35 -0.68 -2.74 14.80
N ALA A 36 -0.98 -3.18 13.59
CA ALA A 36 -0.99 -2.34 12.40
C ALA A 36 -2.08 -2.79 11.43
N SER A 37 -2.62 -1.86 10.65
CA SER A 37 -3.64 -2.19 9.65
C SER A 37 -3.06 -3.08 8.53
N PRO A 38 -3.88 -3.89 7.83
CA PRO A 38 -3.42 -4.71 6.70
C PRO A 38 -2.59 -3.92 5.69
N LYS A 39 -3.04 -2.69 5.43
CA LYS A 39 -2.41 -1.65 4.62
C LYS A 39 -0.97 -1.35 5.06
N GLN A 40 -0.79 -1.02 6.35
CA GLN A 40 0.52 -0.73 6.93
C GLN A 40 1.45 -1.94 6.93
N ILE A 41 0.92 -3.13 7.21
CA ILE A 41 1.71 -4.36 7.20
C ILE A 41 2.24 -4.64 5.78
N GLY A 42 1.39 -4.47 4.76
CA GLY A 42 1.80 -4.54 3.35
C GLY A 42 2.94 -3.56 3.03
N ALA A 43 2.82 -2.31 3.46
CA ALA A 43 3.85 -1.30 3.28
C ALA A 43 5.18 -1.67 3.97
N TYR A 44 5.14 -2.24 5.19
CA TYR A 44 6.34 -2.70 5.89
C TYR A 44 7.00 -3.89 5.20
N ILE A 45 6.22 -4.78 4.59
CA ILE A 45 6.74 -5.90 3.80
C ILE A 45 7.46 -5.39 2.55
N LEU A 46 6.83 -4.49 1.80
CA LEU A 46 7.40 -3.90 0.58
C LEU A 46 8.66 -3.08 0.87
N SER A 47 8.68 -2.35 1.99
CA SER A 47 9.82 -1.52 2.41
C SER A 47 10.90 -2.30 3.16
N GLU A 48 10.74 -3.62 3.31
CA GLU A 48 11.62 -4.50 4.09
C GLU A 48 11.89 -4.00 5.53
N ASP A 49 10.89 -3.35 6.15
CA ASP A 49 10.99 -2.75 7.48
C ASP A 49 10.78 -3.79 8.58
N ILE A 50 11.79 -4.63 8.76
CA ILE A 50 11.85 -5.70 9.77
C ILE A 50 11.71 -5.11 11.18
N ALA A 51 12.24 -3.91 11.41
CA ALA A 51 12.24 -3.27 12.72
C ALA A 51 10.81 -3.01 13.20
N LYS A 52 9.94 -2.46 12.35
CA LYS A 52 8.53 -2.24 12.69
C LYS A 52 7.74 -3.53 12.83
N LEU A 53 7.96 -4.51 11.95
CA LEU A 53 7.28 -5.81 12.05
C LEU A 53 7.66 -6.56 13.34
N SER A 54 8.92 -6.45 13.78
CA SER A 54 9.39 -7.07 15.03
C SER A 54 8.83 -6.45 16.31
N LYS A 55 8.15 -5.30 16.24
CA LYS A 55 7.46 -4.70 17.39
C LYS A 55 6.09 -5.32 17.64
N ALA A 56 5.56 -6.09 16.69
CA ALA A 56 4.27 -6.75 16.85
C ALA A 56 4.37 -7.88 17.91
N PRO A 57 3.33 -8.04 18.75
CA PRO A 57 3.32 -9.03 19.81
C PRO A 57 3.40 -10.44 19.25
N GLY A 58 4.44 -11.19 19.63
CA GLY A 58 4.70 -12.54 19.13
C GLY A 58 5.50 -12.61 17.83
N VAL A 59 5.96 -11.47 17.29
CA VAL A 59 6.86 -11.42 16.12
C VAL A 59 8.27 -11.05 16.57
N GLY A 60 9.18 -12.02 16.56
CA GLY A 60 10.61 -11.75 16.75
C GLY A 60 11.30 -11.30 15.46
N LYS A 61 12.56 -10.85 15.56
CA LYS A 61 13.38 -10.44 14.41
C LYS A 61 13.43 -11.49 13.28
N LYS A 62 13.67 -12.76 13.64
CA LYS A 62 13.70 -13.88 12.68
C LYS A 62 12.34 -14.15 12.02
N THR A 63 11.25 -13.93 12.76
CA THR A 63 9.90 -14.10 12.22
C THR A 63 9.57 -12.94 11.28
N ALA A 64 9.92 -11.71 11.65
CA ALA A 64 9.76 -10.53 10.79
C ALA A 64 10.55 -10.64 9.48
N GLU A 65 11.82 -11.07 9.52
CA GLU A 65 12.62 -11.35 8.33
C GLU A 65 11.94 -12.37 7.41
N ARG A 66 11.36 -13.42 8.00
CA ARG A 66 10.67 -14.47 7.25
C ARG A 66 9.33 -14.01 6.67
N ILE A 67 8.60 -13.17 7.40
CA ILE A 67 7.38 -12.51 6.93
C ILE A 67 7.69 -11.72 5.67
N VAL A 68 8.70 -10.87 5.71
CA VAL A 68 9.12 -10.05 4.57
C VAL A 68 9.49 -10.94 3.38
N LEU A 69 10.34 -11.95 3.59
CA LEU A 69 10.86 -12.79 2.50
C LEU A 69 9.77 -13.67 1.86
N GLU A 70 8.94 -14.36 2.64
CA GLU A 70 7.91 -15.25 2.11
C GLU A 70 6.70 -14.48 1.52
N LEU A 71 6.33 -13.32 2.09
CA LEU A 71 5.23 -12.51 1.55
C LEU A 71 5.66 -11.77 0.30
N LYS A 72 6.89 -11.26 0.23
CA LYS A 72 7.41 -10.63 -0.99
C LYS A 72 7.41 -11.62 -2.16
N ASP A 73 7.91 -12.84 -1.95
CA ASP A 73 7.86 -13.91 -2.96
C ASP A 73 6.43 -14.25 -3.42
N LYS A 74 5.46 -14.24 -2.49
CA LYS A 74 4.04 -14.48 -2.83
C LYS A 74 3.36 -13.32 -3.55
N ILE A 75 3.70 -12.08 -3.20
CA ILE A 75 3.20 -10.87 -3.86
C ILE A 75 3.75 -10.80 -5.30
N ASP A 76 5.05 -11.06 -5.47
CA ASP A 76 5.71 -11.08 -6.79
C ASP A 76 5.21 -12.24 -7.67
N LYS A 77 5.02 -13.44 -7.13
CA LYS A 77 4.62 -14.62 -7.93
C LYS A 77 3.15 -14.69 -8.30
N ASN A 78 2.26 -14.17 -7.47
CA ASN A 78 0.82 -14.27 -7.74
C ASN A 78 0.28 -13.08 -8.54
N ASN A 79 1.13 -12.11 -8.92
CA ASN A 79 0.69 -10.84 -9.49
C ASN A 79 -0.51 -10.29 -8.69
N VAL A 80 -0.48 -10.52 -7.37
CA VAL A 80 -1.53 -10.05 -6.48
C VAL A 80 -1.22 -8.59 -6.41
N GLU A 81 -2.00 -7.85 -7.20
CA GLU A 81 -2.38 -6.48 -7.01
C GLU A 81 -2.88 -6.38 -5.55
N PHE A 82 -1.95 -6.44 -4.61
CA PHE A 82 -2.13 -5.95 -3.26
C PHE A 82 -2.17 -4.47 -3.51
N GLU A 83 -3.37 -4.04 -3.91
CA GLU A 83 -3.57 -2.87 -4.73
C GLU A 83 -2.77 -1.72 -4.15
N ALA A 84 -2.20 -0.89 -5.00
CA ALA A 84 -1.84 0.47 -4.61
C ALA A 84 -3.00 1.18 -3.86
N THR A 85 -4.24 0.69 -4.01
CA THR A 85 -5.46 1.05 -3.24
C THR A 85 -5.41 0.70 -1.73
N LEU A 86 -4.60 -0.27 -1.30
CA LEU A 86 -4.33 -0.54 0.12
C LEU A 86 -3.39 0.51 0.75
N LEU A 87 -2.91 1.53 0.04
CA LEU A 87 -2.27 2.70 0.68
C LEU A 87 -3.27 3.84 0.97
N ALA A 88 -4.48 3.81 0.38
CA ALA A 88 -5.45 4.89 0.51
C ALA A 88 -6.32 4.73 1.77
N ASN A 89 -5.88 5.26 2.91
CA ASN A 89 -6.69 6.10 3.81
C ASN A 89 -5.99 6.39 5.15
N GLN A 90 -5.18 7.45 5.21
CA GLN A 90 -5.28 8.60 6.14
C GLN A 90 -4.01 9.48 6.06
N PRO A 91 -4.06 10.77 6.47
CA PRO A 91 -3.41 11.88 5.79
C PRO A 91 -1.93 11.98 6.16
N VAL A 92 -1.09 11.21 5.49
CA VAL A 92 0.36 11.37 5.57
C VAL A 92 0.83 11.97 4.27
N ALA A 93 0.62 13.28 4.09
CA ALA A 93 1.23 14.10 3.03
C ALA A 93 1.68 13.28 1.80
N VAL A 94 0.74 12.61 1.12
CA VAL A 94 1.11 11.61 0.12
C VAL A 94 1.46 12.33 -1.16
N SER A 95 2.67 12.04 -1.59
CA SER A 95 3.49 12.82 -2.50
C SER A 95 2.97 12.81 -3.94
N GLN A 96 3.49 13.79 -4.68
CA GLN A 96 3.31 14.05 -6.11
C GLN A 96 3.33 12.79 -6.98
N ASP A 97 4.06 11.76 -6.54
CA ASP A 97 4.16 10.47 -7.21
C ASP A 97 2.82 9.75 -7.39
N GLU A 98 1.85 9.84 -6.47
CA GLU A 98 0.54 9.19 -6.66
C GLU A 98 -0.28 9.82 -7.79
N ALA A 99 -0.27 11.16 -7.87
CA ALA A 99 -0.95 11.86 -8.94
C ALA A 99 -0.27 11.60 -10.30
N VAL A 100 1.05 11.42 -10.30
CA VAL A 100 1.81 11.05 -11.50
C VAL A 100 1.46 9.64 -11.94
N ASP A 101 1.41 8.69 -11.01
CA ASP A 101 1.12 7.28 -11.27
C ASP A 101 -0.31 7.10 -11.82
N ALA A 102 -1.29 7.80 -11.22
CA ALA A 102 -2.67 7.82 -11.70
C ALA A 102 -2.78 8.35 -13.14
N LEU A 103 -2.03 9.40 -13.50
CA LEU A 103 -2.04 9.93 -14.86
C LEU A 103 -1.35 8.98 -15.85
N VAL A 104 -0.31 8.27 -15.42
CA VAL A 104 0.32 7.22 -16.24
C VAL A 104 -0.63 6.04 -16.46
N ALA A 105 -1.36 5.61 -15.44
CA ALA A 105 -2.39 4.57 -15.54
C ALA A 105 -3.54 4.97 -16.49
N LEU A 106 -3.82 6.27 -16.63
CA LEU A 106 -4.78 6.81 -17.59
C LEU A 106 -4.23 6.90 -19.04
N GLY A 107 -2.97 6.52 -19.25
CA GLY A 107 -2.34 6.43 -20.57
C GLY A 107 -1.47 7.63 -20.96
N TYR A 108 -1.17 8.56 -20.04
CA TYR A 108 -0.27 9.69 -20.30
C TYR A 108 1.20 9.32 -20.04
N SER A 109 2.14 9.97 -20.73
CA SER A 109 3.56 9.68 -20.54
C SER A 109 4.06 10.18 -19.17
N LEU A 110 5.07 9.48 -18.61
CA LEU A 110 5.65 9.82 -17.30
C LEU A 110 6.15 11.29 -17.23
N GLN A 111 6.68 11.80 -18.34
CA GLN A 111 7.16 13.19 -18.41
C GLN A 111 6.02 14.20 -18.40
N GLU A 112 4.93 13.92 -19.11
CA GLU A 112 3.74 14.77 -19.14
C GLU A 112 3.00 14.78 -17.81
N SER A 113 2.87 13.62 -17.19
CA SER A 113 2.25 13.47 -15.86
C SER A 113 3.01 14.27 -14.80
N LYS A 114 4.36 14.23 -14.81
CA LYS A 114 5.19 15.02 -13.88
C LYS A 114 5.04 16.53 -14.11
N ASP A 115 5.09 16.99 -15.36
CA ASP A 115 4.95 18.43 -15.70
C ASP A 115 3.57 18.97 -15.27
N ALA A 116 2.51 18.18 -15.50
CA ALA A 116 1.14 18.55 -15.14
C ALA A 116 0.96 18.67 -13.62
N VAL A 117 1.41 17.65 -12.87
CA VAL A 117 1.32 17.64 -11.40
C VAL A 117 2.15 18.76 -10.78
N GLN A 118 3.32 19.06 -11.34
CA GLN A 118 4.19 20.14 -10.86
C GLN A 118 3.57 21.53 -11.08
N LYS A 119 2.89 21.76 -12.20
CA LYS A 119 2.20 23.03 -12.50
C LYS A 119 0.91 23.22 -11.72
N CYS A 120 0.19 22.13 -11.42
CA CYS A 120 -1.06 22.18 -10.67
C CYS A 120 -0.86 22.20 -9.14
N LYS A 121 0.39 22.14 -8.68
CA LYS A 121 0.76 22.23 -7.26
C LYS A 121 0.43 23.62 -6.72
N LYS A 122 -0.56 23.70 -5.84
CA LYS A 122 -0.74 24.82 -4.90
C LYS A 122 -0.77 24.29 -3.48
N ASP A 123 -0.17 25.04 -2.59
CA ASP A 123 -0.19 24.80 -1.15
C ASP A 123 -1.64 24.62 -0.69
N LYS A 124 -1.97 23.47 -0.11
CA LYS A 124 -3.30 23.04 0.38
C LYS A 124 -4.31 22.44 -0.62
N LEU A 125 -3.88 21.73 -1.67
CA LEU A 125 -4.80 20.93 -2.50
C LEU A 125 -4.75 19.44 -2.12
N ASN A 126 -5.92 18.79 -2.08
CA ASN A 126 -6.05 17.34 -1.95
C ASN A 126 -5.56 16.63 -3.22
N THR A 127 -5.09 15.39 -3.09
CA THR A 127 -4.59 14.58 -4.22
C THR A 127 -5.62 14.45 -5.35
N GLU A 128 -6.90 14.25 -5.02
CA GLU A 128 -7.98 14.22 -6.00
C GLU A 128 -8.12 15.54 -6.80
N ASP A 129 -7.95 16.69 -6.14
CA ASP A 129 -7.97 17.99 -6.80
C ASP A 129 -6.75 18.19 -7.69
N ILE A 130 -5.59 17.67 -7.28
CA ILE A 130 -4.37 17.69 -8.08
C ILE A 130 -4.56 16.83 -9.33
N ILE A 131 -5.15 15.64 -9.22
CA ILE A 131 -5.43 14.76 -10.37
C ILE A 131 -6.42 15.42 -11.33
N LYS A 132 -7.56 15.94 -10.83
CA LYS A 132 -8.56 16.63 -11.66
C LYS A 132 -7.99 17.84 -12.39
N LYS A 133 -7.18 18.66 -11.71
CA LYS A 133 -6.52 19.83 -12.33
C LYS A 133 -5.45 19.42 -13.33
N SER A 134 -4.65 18.41 -13.02
CA SER A 134 -3.60 17.90 -13.92
C SER A 134 -4.21 17.29 -15.18
N LEU A 135 -5.30 16.54 -15.04
CA LEU A 135 -6.07 15.99 -16.16
C LEU A 135 -6.67 17.11 -17.02
N SER A 136 -7.28 18.13 -16.39
CA SER A 136 -7.82 19.30 -17.10
C SER A 136 -6.74 20.08 -17.85
N TYR A 137 -5.54 20.19 -17.26
CA TYR A 137 -4.38 20.82 -17.88
C TYR A 137 -3.88 20.03 -19.09
N LEU A 138 -3.76 18.71 -18.97
CA LEU A 138 -3.36 17.82 -20.07
C LEU A 138 -4.40 17.81 -21.20
N MET A 139 -5.70 17.77 -20.89
CA MET A 139 -6.77 17.88 -21.90
C MET A 139 -6.71 19.21 -22.66
N SER A 140 -6.49 20.32 -21.95
CA SER A 140 -6.38 21.64 -22.59
C SER A 140 -5.10 21.80 -23.40
N LYS A 141 -4.04 21.05 -23.09
CA LYS A 141 -2.77 21.04 -23.83
C LYS A 141 -2.84 20.13 -25.07
N SER A 142 -3.61 19.04 -25.01
CA SER A 142 -3.82 18.12 -26.13
C SER A 142 -4.76 18.67 -27.21
N LEU A 143 -5.54 19.71 -26.90
CA LEU A 143 -6.47 20.35 -27.84
C LEU A 143 -5.89 21.60 -28.56
N ARG A 144 -4.60 21.91 -28.36
CA ARG A 144 -3.88 22.98 -29.07
C ARG A 144 -2.76 22.38 -29.90
#